data_AF-A0AAV6T343-F1
#
_entry.id   AF-A0AAV6T343-F1
#
_cell.length_a   1.000
_cell.length_b   1.000
_cell.length_c   1.000
_cell.angle_alpha   90.00
_cell.angle_beta   90.00
_cell.angle_gamma   90.00
#
_symmetry.space_group_name_H-M   'P 1'
#
loop_
_entity.id
_entity.type
_entity.pdbx_description
1 polymer ?
#
loop_
_entity_poly.entity_id
_entity_poly.type
_entity_poly.pdbx_seq_one_letter_code
_entity_poly.pdbx_strand_id
1 'polypeptide(L)'
;MSFAVGNIEVGLLQYLLFGSLIAAVDPVAVIAVLEQVHVNEVLFIMVFGESLLNDGVTVVLFNVFDAFVSLGGPAINAAEIVKGIVSFFVVAFGGSLMGFVFGLLISILTNPETNRDCKAVWGL
;
A
#
# COMPACT_ATOMS: atom_id res chain seq x y z
N MET A 1 33.34 4.40 -3.01
CA MET A 1 33.20 5.28 -4.19
C MET A 1 32.84 6.65 -3.65
N SER A 2 33.83 7.54 -3.55
CA SER A 2 33.67 8.88 -2.97
C SER A 2 33.40 9.87 -4.11
N PHE A 3 32.20 10.43 -4.15
CA PHE A 3 31.86 11.56 -5.02
C PHE A 3 30.89 12.48 -4.27
N ALA A 4 31.42 13.62 -3.80
CA ALA A 4 30.72 14.88 -3.51
C ALA A 4 29.44 14.87 -2.63
N VAL A 5 29.27 13.89 -1.74
CA VAL A 5 28.31 13.96 -0.62
C VAL A 5 29.11 13.62 0.64
N GLY A 6 29.26 14.59 1.56
CA GLY A 6 30.08 14.45 2.76
C GLY A 6 29.74 13.16 3.52
N ASN A 7 30.73 12.49 4.10
CA ASN A 7 30.65 11.15 4.72
C ASN A 7 29.28 10.85 5.36
N ILE A 8 28.33 10.33 4.58
CA ILE A 8 27.08 9.82 5.11
C ILE A 8 27.38 8.37 5.42
N GLU A 9 27.62 8.07 6.70
CA GLU A 9 27.58 6.70 7.19
C GLU A 9 26.12 6.23 7.17
N VAL A 10 25.63 5.91 5.97
CA VAL A 10 24.30 5.35 5.77
C VAL A 10 24.35 3.92 6.28
N GLY A 11 23.66 3.65 7.39
CA GLY A 11 23.54 2.33 7.95
C GLY A 11 22.64 1.40 7.12
N LEU A 12 22.69 0.10 7.41
CA LEU A 12 21.86 -0.92 6.77
C LEU A 12 20.36 -0.60 6.86
N LEU A 13 19.91 -0.04 7.99
CA LEU A 13 18.50 0.30 8.21
C LEU A 13 18.02 1.41 7.26
N GLN A 14 18.87 2.38 6.95
CA GLN A 14 18.55 3.45 6.01
C GLN A 14 18.45 2.94 4.57
N TYR A 15 19.27 1.94 4.19
CA TYR A 15 19.11 1.26 2.90
C TYR A 15 17.82 0.43 2.83
N LEU A 16 17.44 -0.24 3.91
CA LEU A 16 16.17 -0.99 3.97
C LEU A 16 14.96 -0.06 3.93
N LEU A 17 15.01 1.07 4.64
CA LEU A 17 13.98 2.11 4.60
C LEU A 17 13.83 2.67 3.18
N PHE A 18 14.94 3.03 2.53
CA PHE A 18 14.93 3.49 1.14
C PHE A 18 14.42 2.41 0.18
N GLY A 19 14.82 1.16 0.39
CA GLY A 19 14.36 0.01 -0.40
C GLY A 19 12.86 -0.23 -0.25
N SER A 20 12.31 -0.08 0.96
CA SER A 20 10.86 -0.14 1.17
C SER A 20 10.14 0.96 0.41
N LEU A 21 10.66 2.20 0.41
CA LEU A 21 10.05 3.32 -0.30
C LEU A 21 9.99 3.09 -1.82
N ILE A 22 11.03 2.49 -2.41
CA ILE A 22 11.08 2.18 -3.85
C ILE A 22 10.27 0.92 -4.20
N ALA A 23 9.89 0.10 -3.22
CA ALA A 23 9.12 -1.11 -3.49
C ALA A 23 7.74 -0.81 -4.11
N ALA A 24 7.06 0.28 -3.71
CA ALA A 24 5.74 0.71 -4.22
C ALA A 24 5.74 1.27 -5.66
N VAL A 25 6.77 1.02 -6.47
CA VAL A 25 6.78 1.52 -7.85
C VAL A 25 5.77 0.72 -8.69
N ASP A 26 4.61 1.33 -8.93
CA ASP A 26 3.53 0.71 -9.67
C ASP A 26 3.70 0.84 -11.20
N PRO A 27 3.40 -0.22 -11.97
CA PRO A 27 3.45 -0.22 -13.43
C PRO A 27 2.23 0.45 -14.08
N VAL A 28 1.62 1.47 -13.46
CA VAL A 28 0.39 2.14 -13.97
C VAL A 28 0.53 2.57 -15.44
N ALA A 29 1.72 3.03 -15.83
CA ALA A 29 2.04 3.38 -17.21
C ALA A 29 1.98 2.18 -18.18
N VAL A 30 2.34 0.98 -17.72
CA VAL A 30 2.28 -0.26 -18.50
C VAL A 30 0.84 -0.74 -18.64
N ILE A 31 0.05 -0.63 -17.57
CA ILE A 31 -1.38 -1.00 -17.57
C ILE A 31 -2.15 -0.19 -18.62
N ALA A 32 -1.91 1.13 -18.70
CA ALA A 32 -2.55 2.00 -19.69
C ALA A 32 -2.23 1.62 -21.15
N VAL A 33 -1.05 1.04 -21.40
CA VAL A 33 -0.66 0.55 -22.73
C VAL A 33 -1.28 -0.82 -23.01
N LEU A 34 -1.35 -1.71 -22.01
CA LEU A 34 -1.97 -3.03 -22.17
C LEU A 34 -3.47 -2.95 -22.49
N GLU A 35 -4.18 -1.94 -21.96
CA GLU A 35 -5.58 -1.68 -22.27
C GLU A 35 -5.79 -1.34 -23.76
N GLN A 36 -4.89 -0.55 -24.35
CA GLN A 36 -4.98 -0.16 -25.77
C GLN A 36 -4.80 -1.35 -26.73
N VAL A 37 -4.06 -2.37 -26.30
CA VAL A 37 -3.71 -3.55 -27.12
C VAL A 37 -4.79 -4.65 -27.04
N HIS A 38 -5.92 -4.41 -26.35
CA HIS A 38 -6.99 -5.42 -26.15
C HIS A 38 -6.46 -6.71 -25.50
N VAL A 39 -5.62 -6.56 -24.48
CA VAL A 39 -5.13 -7.70 -23.67
C VAL A 39 -6.27 -8.28 -22.83
N ASN A 40 -6.17 -9.58 -22.53
CA ASN A 40 -7.11 -10.33 -21.72
C ASN A 40 -7.38 -9.64 -20.36
N GLU A 41 -8.66 -9.41 -20.04
CA GLU A 41 -9.13 -8.78 -18.79
C GLU A 41 -8.57 -9.45 -17.52
N VAL A 42 -8.31 -10.75 -17.55
CA VAL A 42 -7.73 -11.49 -16.42
C VAL A 42 -6.30 -11.00 -16.12
N LEU A 43 -5.52 -10.69 -17.16
CA LEU A 43 -4.16 -10.19 -16.99
C LEU A 43 -4.17 -8.77 -16.38
N PHE A 44 -5.12 -7.95 -16.81
CA PHE A 44 -5.33 -6.62 -16.26
C PHE A 44 -5.67 -6.68 -14.75
N ILE A 45 -6.65 -7.50 -14.37
CA ILE A 45 -7.06 -7.65 -12.96
C ILE A 45 -5.92 -8.17 -12.09
N MET A 46 -5.10 -9.10 -12.61
CA MET A 46 -3.95 -9.64 -11.88
C MET A 46 -2.89 -8.57 -11.61
N VAL A 47 -2.44 -7.85 -12.64
CA VAL A 47 -1.41 -6.79 -12.52
C VAL A 47 -1.92 -5.62 -11.67
N PHE A 48 -3.20 -5.27 -11.81
CA PHE A 48 -3.81 -4.27 -10.94
C PHE A 48 -3.81 -4.72 -9.47
N GLY A 49 -4.17 -5.98 -9.21
CA GLY A 49 -4.12 -6.56 -7.86
C GLY A 49 -2.71 -6.62 -7.28
N GLU A 50 -1.70 -6.93 -8.09
CA GLU A 50 -0.29 -6.96 -7.67
C GLU A 50 0.18 -5.57 -7.21
N SER A 51 -0.21 -4.53 -7.96
CA SER A 51 0.15 -3.13 -7.69
C SER A 51 -0.51 -2.66 -6.39
N LEU A 52 -1.82 -2.93 -6.22
CA LEU A 52 -2.54 -2.60 -4.99
C LEU A 52 -1.96 -3.28 -3.75
N LEU A 53 -1.57 -4.56 -3.85
CA LEU A 53 -0.95 -5.28 -2.74
C LEU A 53 0.42 -4.68 -2.41
N ASN A 54 1.19 -4.34 -3.45
CA ASN A 54 2.54 -3.80 -3.34
C ASN A 54 2.58 -2.41 -2.65
N ASP A 55 1.63 -1.53 -2.99
CA ASP A 55 1.47 -0.23 -2.30
C ASP A 55 1.16 -0.43 -0.81
N GLY A 56 0.21 -1.31 -0.49
CA GLY A 56 -0.15 -1.63 0.90
C GLY A 56 1.01 -2.20 1.72
N VAL A 57 1.78 -3.13 1.16
CA VAL A 57 2.92 -3.76 1.84
C VAL A 57 4.07 -2.77 2.04
N THR A 58 4.31 -1.90 1.06
CA THR A 58 5.37 -0.88 1.10
C THR A 58 5.17 0.11 2.23
N VAL A 59 3.96 0.65 2.40
CA VAL A 59 3.64 1.57 3.50
C VAL A 59 3.92 0.93 4.86
N VAL A 60 3.59 -0.35 5.02
CA VAL A 60 3.83 -1.07 6.28
C VAL A 60 5.33 -1.26 6.53
N LEU A 61 6.09 -1.73 5.53
CA LEU A 61 7.54 -1.91 5.62
C LEU A 61 8.25 -0.59 5.92
N PHE A 62 7.84 0.49 5.26
CA PHE A 62 8.37 1.83 5.49
C PHE A 62 8.20 2.24 6.96
N ASN A 63 6.99 2.11 7.51
CA ASN A 63 6.72 2.46 8.91
C ASN A 63 7.53 1.59 9.90
N VAL A 64 7.73 0.30 9.60
CA VAL A 64 8.54 -0.59 10.44
C VAL A 64 10.01 -0.18 10.42
N PHE A 65 10.57 0.09 9.25
CA PHE A 65 11.97 0.49 9.14
C PHE A 65 12.21 1.90 9.67
N ASP A 66 11.27 2.83 9.49
CA ASP A 66 11.34 4.18 10.07
C ASP A 66 11.35 4.15 11.60
N ALA A 67 10.52 3.27 12.20
CA ALA A 67 10.58 3.01 13.62
C ALA A 67 11.98 2.48 14.03
N PHE A 68 12.53 1.49 13.31
CA PHE A 68 13.85 0.94 13.64
C PHE A 68 15.01 1.94 13.48
N VAL A 69 14.93 2.82 12.47
CA VAL A 69 15.90 3.92 12.30
C VAL A 69 15.78 4.91 13.47
N SER A 70 14.56 5.25 13.89
CA SER A 70 14.29 6.18 14.99
C SER A 70 14.77 5.67 16.35
N LEU A 71 14.74 4.36 16.59
CA LEU A 71 15.26 3.76 17.83
C LEU A 71 16.79 3.73 17.91
N GLY A 72 17.49 3.76 16.78
CA GLY A 72 18.95 3.59 16.72
C GLY A 72 19.39 2.14 16.92
N GLY A 73 20.13 1.59 15.95
CA GLY A 73 20.53 0.18 15.85
C GLY A 73 20.98 -0.57 17.13
N PRO A 74 21.65 0.07 18.12
CA PRO A 74 22.05 -0.61 19.36
C PRO A 74 20.88 -1.00 20.31
N ALA A 75 19.70 -0.41 20.14
CA ALA A 75 18.54 -0.62 21.02
C ALA A 75 17.47 -1.58 20.43
N ILE A 76 17.74 -2.18 19.27
CA ILE A 76 16.80 -3.12 18.63
C ILE A 76 16.80 -4.44 19.42
N ASN A 77 15.83 -4.57 20.33
CA ASN A 77 15.60 -5.79 21.08
C ASN A 77 14.64 -6.72 20.31
N ALA A 78 14.63 -8.01 20.64
CA ALA A 78 13.74 -8.99 20.02
C ALA A 78 12.25 -8.59 20.10
N ALA A 79 11.87 -7.83 21.13
CA ALA A 79 10.52 -7.29 21.31
C ALA A 79 10.11 -6.31 20.18
N GLU A 80 11.02 -5.48 19.68
CA GLU A 80 10.72 -4.51 18.61
C GLU A 80 10.56 -5.20 17.25
N ILE A 81 11.32 -6.27 17.01
CA ILE A 81 11.15 -7.12 15.82
C ILE A 81 9.78 -7.80 15.86
N VAL A 82 9.39 -8.38 17.00
CA VAL A 82 8.06 -8.99 17.17
C VAL A 82 6.96 -7.96 16.98
N LYS A 83 7.13 -6.74 17.52
CA LYS A 83 6.18 -5.64 17.33
C LYS A 83 6.04 -5.25 15.85
N GLY A 84 7.14 -5.22 15.08
CA GLY A 84 7.10 -4.98 13.64
C GLY A 84 6.38 -6.08 12.85
N ILE A 85 6.54 -7.34 13.26
CA ILE A 85 5.80 -8.46 12.65
C ILE A 85 4.31 -8.36 13.00
N VAL A 86 3.99 -8.05 14.25
CA VAL A 86 2.60 -7.89 14.69
C VAL A 86 1.94 -6.70 13.99
N SER A 87 2.62 -5.57 13.85
CA SER A 87 2.08 -4.40 13.13
C SER A 87 1.77 -4.72 11.68
N PHE A 88 2.57 -5.58 11.03
CA PHE A 88 2.28 -6.05 9.68
C PHE A 88 0.93 -6.76 9.59
N PHE A 89 0.67 -7.72 10.47
CA PHE A 89 -0.61 -8.43 10.50
C PHE A 89 -1.78 -7.52 10.90
N VAL A 90 -1.56 -6.60 11.86
CA VAL A 90 -2.59 -5.64 12.28
C VAL A 90 -3.00 -4.74 11.12
N VAL A 91 -2.05 -4.22 10.34
CA VAL A 91 -2.38 -3.37 9.19
C VAL A 91 -2.99 -4.19 8.05
N ALA A 92 -2.50 -5.40 7.78
CA ALA A 92 -3.05 -6.27 6.75
C ALA A 92 -4.52 -6.68 7.03
N PHE A 93 -4.78 -7.23 8.22
CA PHE A 93 -6.14 -7.65 8.60
C PHE A 93 -7.04 -6.47 8.94
N GLY A 94 -6.51 -5.45 9.63
CA GLY A 94 -7.24 -4.23 9.96
C GLY A 94 -7.65 -3.45 8.70
N GLY A 95 -6.75 -3.31 7.73
CA GLY A 95 -7.04 -2.69 6.44
C GLY A 95 -8.07 -3.48 5.64
N SER A 96 -7.93 -4.81 5.57
CA SER A 96 -8.91 -5.69 4.89
C SER A 96 -10.30 -5.59 5.53
N LEU A 97 -10.38 -5.63 6.87
CA LEU A 97 -11.64 -5.52 7.60
C LEU A 97 -12.28 -4.13 7.43
N MET A 98 -11.49 -3.06 7.52
CA MET A 98 -11.97 -1.71 7.26
C MET A 98 -12.49 -1.57 5.82
N GLY A 99 -11.74 -2.08 4.84
CA GLY A 99 -12.17 -2.09 3.44
C GLY A 99 -13.49 -2.84 3.24
N PHE A 100 -13.66 -3.99 3.89
CA PHE A 100 -14.91 -4.74 3.86
C PHE A 100 -16.07 -3.97 4.48
N VAL A 101 -15.88 -3.37 5.65
CA VAL A 101 -16.91 -2.57 6.34
C VAL A 101 -17.32 -1.36 5.51
N PHE A 102 -16.35 -0.60 4.98
CA PHE A 102 -16.64 0.55 4.12
C PHE A 102 -17.28 0.14 2.80
N GLY A 103 -16.84 -0.97 2.20
CA GLY A 103 -17.48 -1.54 1.01
C GLY A 103 -18.94 -1.90 1.25
N LEU A 104 -19.26 -2.53 2.38
CA LEU A 104 -20.64 -2.81 2.79
C LEU A 104 -21.44 -1.53 3.05
N LEU A 105 -20.87 -0.56 3.76
CA LEU A 105 -21.53 0.72 4.03
C LEU A 105 -21.87 1.45 2.73
N ILE A 106 -20.92 1.55 1.80
CA ILE A 106 -21.13 2.16 0.49
C ILE A 106 -22.17 1.36 -0.31
N SER A 107 -22.13 0.03 -0.27
CA SER A 107 -23.13 -0.80 -0.93
C SER A 107 -24.54 -0.56 -0.39
N ILE A 108 -24.68 -0.36 0.92
CA ILE A 108 -25.97 -0.09 1.57
C ILE A 108 -26.44 1.35 1.28
N LEU A 109 -25.54 2.33 1.29
CA LEU A 109 -25.84 3.72 0.93
C LEU A 109 -26.22 3.85 -0.55
N THR A 110 -25.58 3.05 -1.41
CA THR A 110 -25.84 3.00 -2.86
C THR A 110 -27.05 2.12 -3.20
N ASN A 111 -27.79 1.63 -2.19
CA ASN A 111 -28.97 0.82 -2.44
C ASN A 111 -29.91 1.50 -3.44
N PRO A 112 -30.53 0.72 -4.35
CA PRO A 112 -31.32 1.24 -5.46
C PRO A 112 -32.57 2.05 -5.06
N GLU A 113 -32.90 2.09 -3.77
CA GLU A 113 -33.97 2.92 -3.21
C GLU A 113 -33.55 4.40 -3.19
N THR A 114 -32.34 4.70 -2.69
CA THR A 114 -31.73 6.03 -2.79
C THR A 114 -31.47 6.43 -4.25
N ASN A 115 -31.09 5.50 -5.12
CA ASN A 115 -30.87 5.80 -6.54
C ASN A 115 -32.19 6.09 -7.29
N ARG A 116 -33.31 5.44 -6.92
CA ARG A 116 -34.63 5.76 -7.47
C ARG A 116 -35.12 7.13 -7.03
N ASP A 117 -34.92 7.50 -5.76
CA ASP A 117 -35.27 8.82 -5.25
C ASP A 117 -34.38 9.92 -5.87
N CYS A 118 -33.07 9.68 -6.03
CA CYS A 118 -32.19 10.59 -6.76
C CYS A 118 -32.61 10.72 -8.24
N LYS A 119 -32.89 9.62 -8.96
CA LYS A 119 -33.40 9.71 -10.34
C LYS A 119 -34.73 10.47 -10.44
N ALA A 120 -35.62 10.30 -9.47
CA ALA A 120 -36.90 11.03 -9.39
C ALA A 120 -36.72 12.53 -9.09
N VAL A 121 -35.73 12.91 -8.27
CA VAL A 121 -35.40 14.32 -7.96
C VAL A 121 -34.66 15.01 -9.11
N TRP A 122 -33.79 14.28 -9.82
CA TRP A 122 -32.95 14.82 -10.89
C TRP A 122 -33.52 14.62 -12.30
N GLY A 123 -34.70 14.02 -12.44
CA GLY A 123 -35.44 13.92 -13.71
C GLY A 123 -34.76 13.07 -14.79
N LEU A 124 -33.98 12.04 -14.39
CA LEU A 124 -33.28 11.09 -15.28
C LEU A 124 -33.92 9.70 -15.30
#